data_AF-R7G9Q7-F1
#
_entry.id   AF-R7G9Q7-F1
#
_cell.length_a   1.000
_cell.length_b   1.000
_cell.length_c   1.000
_cell.angle_alpha   90.00
_cell.angle_beta   90.00
_cell.angle_gamma   90.00
#
_symmetry.space_group_name_H-M   'P 1'
#
loop_
_entity.id
_entity.type
_entity.pdbx_description
1 polymer ?
#
loop_
_entity_poly.entity_id
_entity_poly.type
_entity_poly.pdbx_seq_one_letter_code
_entity_poly.pdbx_strand_id
1 'polypeptide(L)'
;MFKFQKKKCTDEVMGKIIKKKRNGNVWFLTAEYIVEGKAYKRSEQLRYQKVKTHKIANIPIGMASQAPLGNLKEGDSVRIKFNPQKPKKAYMPDNVGMLLT
;
A
#
# COMPACT_ATOMS: atom_id res chain seq x y z
N MET A 1 12.58 15.69 11.57
CA MET A 1 11.91 15.00 10.43
C MET A 1 10.40 14.95 10.71
N PHE A 2 9.56 15.68 9.95
CA PHE A 2 8.12 15.71 10.21
C PHE A 2 7.46 14.37 9.87
N LYS A 3 6.82 13.72 10.85
CA LYS A 3 6.07 12.47 10.64
C LYS A 3 4.97 12.68 9.60
N PHE A 4 4.76 11.67 8.73
CA PHE A 4 3.70 11.69 7.74
C PHE A 4 2.33 11.69 8.45
N GLN A 5 1.49 12.69 8.14
CA GLN A 5 0.20 12.90 8.81
C GLN A 5 -0.93 12.38 7.92
N LYS A 6 -1.31 11.10 8.10
CA LYS A 6 -2.43 10.48 7.36
C LYS A 6 -3.74 11.27 7.49
N LYS A 7 -4.00 11.85 8.66
CA LYS A 7 -5.19 12.67 8.95
C LYS A 7 -5.38 13.87 8.01
N LYS A 8 -4.30 14.38 7.41
CA LYS A 8 -4.36 15.51 6.46
C LYS A 8 -4.59 15.08 5.01
N CYS A 9 -4.65 13.78 4.74
CA CYS A 9 -4.96 13.26 3.41
C CYS A 9 -6.47 13.00 3.36
N THR A 10 -7.22 14.03 2.99
CA THR A 10 -8.69 14.03 2.96
C THR A 10 -9.23 13.57 1.61
N ASP A 11 -8.49 13.88 0.55
CA ASP A 11 -8.98 13.74 -0.81
C ASP A 11 -8.52 12.42 -1.41
N GLU A 12 -9.35 11.90 -2.30
CA GLU A 12 -9.16 10.59 -2.93
C GLU A 12 -9.10 10.73 -4.43
N VAL A 13 -8.20 9.97 -5.04
CA VAL A 13 -8.10 9.84 -6.50
C VAL A 13 -7.72 8.42 -6.87
N MET A 14 -8.15 8.01 -8.07
CA MET A 14 -7.72 6.77 -8.67
C MET A 14 -6.34 6.97 -9.31
N GLY A 15 -5.36 6.23 -8.82
CA GLY A 15 -4.06 6.08 -9.45
C GLY A 15 -3.95 4.77 -10.22
N LYS A 16 -2.87 4.63 -10.98
CA LYS A 16 -2.48 3.40 -11.68
C LYS A 16 -1.15 2.89 -11.18
N ILE A 17 -1.00 1.59 -11.06
CA ILE A 17 0.26 0.98 -10.67
C ILE A 17 1.19 0.99 -11.86
N ILE A 18 2.32 1.65 -11.70
CA ILE A 18 3.35 1.76 -12.75
C ILE A 18 4.50 0.81 -12.53
N LYS A 19 4.67 0.30 -11.29
CA LYS A 19 5.80 -0.56 -10.95
C LYS A 19 5.54 -1.42 -9.73
N LYS A 20 5.90 -2.69 -9.83
CA LYS A 20 5.99 -3.61 -8.69
C LYS A 20 7.42 -4.13 -8.55
N LYS A 21 8.11 -3.76 -7.47
CA LYS A 21 9.50 -4.16 -7.22
C LYS A 21 9.58 -5.06 -5.99
N ARG A 22 10.36 -6.15 -6.09
CA ARG A 22 10.77 -6.94 -4.94
C ARG A 22 12.13 -6.46 -4.43
N ASN A 23 12.26 -6.33 -3.11
CA ASN A 23 13.53 -6.08 -2.43
C ASN A 23 13.66 -7.06 -1.26
N GLY A 24 14.43 -8.14 -1.46
CA GLY A 24 14.49 -9.26 -0.52
C GLY A 24 13.12 -9.95 -0.37
N ASN A 25 12.62 -10.03 0.86
CA ASN A 25 11.30 -10.60 1.18
C ASN A 25 10.14 -9.60 1.08
N VAL A 26 10.44 -8.34 0.75
CA VAL A 26 9.48 -7.25 0.75
C VAL A 26 9.11 -6.84 -0.67
N TRP A 27 7.84 -6.56 -0.90
CA TRP A 27 7.35 -5.96 -2.14
C TRP A 27 7.07 -4.47 -1.96
N PHE A 28 7.42 -3.68 -2.97
CA PHE A 28 7.13 -2.26 -3.07
C PHE A 28 6.26 -2.01 -4.31
N LEU A 29 5.19 -1.25 -4.12
CA LEU A 29 4.29 -0.81 -5.18
C LEU A 29 4.48 0.67 -5.41
N THR A 30 4.66 1.06 -6.67
CA THR A 30 4.64 2.46 -7.09
C THR A 30 3.39 2.71 -7.91
N ALA A 31 2.55 3.63 -7.44
CA ALA A 31 1.39 4.10 -8.17
C ALA A 31 1.58 5.55 -8.61
N GLU A 32 1.04 5.85 -9.78
CA GLU A 32 0.97 7.19 -10.35
C GLU A 32 -0.47 7.69 -10.31
N TYR A 33 -0.66 8.96 -9.99
CA TYR A 33 -1.97 9.62 -9.93
C TYR A 33 -1.86 11.06 -10.39
N ILE A 34 -2.95 11.60 -10.92
CA ILE A 34 -3.01 12.96 -11.45
C ILE A 34 -3.90 13.79 -10.54
N VAL A 35 -3.39 14.93 -10.09
CA VAL A 35 -4.14 15.93 -9.32
C VAL A 35 -3.98 17.26 -10.03
N GLU A 36 -5.08 17.89 -10.43
CA GLU A 36 -5.08 19.18 -11.12
C GLU A 36 -4.14 19.23 -12.36
N GLY A 37 -4.14 18.15 -13.15
CA GLY A 37 -3.30 18.04 -14.35
C GLY A 37 -1.82 17.73 -14.09
N LYS A 38 -1.38 17.59 -12.83
CA LYS A 38 -0.01 17.23 -12.46
C LYS A 38 0.07 15.77 -12.03
N ALA A 39 1.02 15.04 -12.63
CA ALA A 39 1.29 13.65 -12.26
C ALA A 39 2.18 13.57 -11.01
N TYR A 40 1.78 12.70 -10.09
CA TYR A 40 2.49 12.39 -8.85
C TYR A 40 2.70 10.89 -8.73
N LYS A 41 3.81 10.51 -8.10
CA LYS A 41 4.17 9.11 -7.87
C LYS A 41 4.26 8.83 -6.39
N ARG A 42 3.66 7.73 -5.96
CA ARG A 42 3.71 7.25 -4.58
C ARG A 42 4.19 5.81 -4.54
N SER A 43 5.33 5.60 -3.87
CA SER A 43 5.87 4.26 -3.61
C SER A 43 5.65 3.88 -2.16
N GLU A 44 5.05 2.70 -1.93
CA GLU A 44 4.80 2.15 -0.60
C GLU A 44 5.18 0.67 -0.54
N GLN A 45 5.66 0.24 0.63
CA GLN A 45 5.84 -1.17 0.94
C GLN A 45 4.47 -1.85 1.04
N LEU A 46 4.33 -3.00 0.38
CA LEU A 46 3.15 -3.84 0.47
C LEU A 46 3.00 -4.39 1.88
N ARG A 47 1.81 -4.19 2.45
CA ARG A 47 1.44 -4.74 3.75
C ARG A 47 0.67 -6.04 3.57
N TYR A 48 0.73 -6.85 4.61
CA TYR A 48 0.11 -8.17 4.64
C TYR A 48 -0.81 -8.26 5.84
N GLN A 49 -1.98 -8.83 5.61
CA GLN A 49 -2.91 -9.20 6.66
C GLN A 49 -2.78 -10.70 6.92
N LYS A 50 -2.81 -11.06 8.19
CA LYS A 50 -2.78 -12.45 8.61
C LYS A 50 -4.15 -13.06 8.36
N VAL A 51 -4.23 -14.02 7.44
CA VAL A 51 -5.50 -14.64 7.03
C VAL A 51 -5.77 -15.91 7.83
N LYS A 52 -4.74 -16.75 8.04
CA LYS A 52 -4.87 -17.99 8.81
C LYS A 52 -3.65 -18.23 9.70
N THR A 53 -3.90 -18.74 10.90
CA THR A 53 -2.87 -19.35 11.75
C THR A 53 -3.12 -20.84 11.77
N HIS A 54 -2.17 -21.63 11.29
CA HIS A 54 -2.21 -23.07 11.48
C HIS A 54 -1.68 -23.40 12.87
N LYS A 55 -2.45 -24.16 13.64
CA LYS A 55 -2.09 -24.59 15.00
C LYS A 55 -2.24 -26.11 15.10
N ILE A 56 -1.34 -26.77 15.83
CA ILE A 56 -1.57 -28.11 16.38
C ILE A 56 -1.73 -27.92 17.88
N ALA A 57 -2.86 -28.35 18.42
CA ALA A 57 -3.32 -27.99 19.76
C ALA A 57 -3.24 -26.46 19.96
N ASN A 58 -2.36 -26.00 20.87
CA ASN A 58 -2.15 -24.58 21.17
C ASN A 58 -0.88 -23.98 20.52
N ILE A 59 -0.11 -24.77 19.76
CA ILE A 59 1.17 -24.34 19.18
C ILE A 59 0.95 -23.85 17.74
N PRO A 60 1.22 -22.57 17.42
CA PRO A 60 1.16 -22.06 16.05
C PRO A 60 2.34 -22.56 15.23
N ILE A 61 2.05 -23.28 14.14
CA ILE A 61 3.05 -23.93 13.27
C ILE A 61 3.26 -23.16 11.96
N GLY A 62 2.28 -22.37 11.55
CA GLY A 62 2.39 -21.59 10.33
C GLY A 62 1.40 -20.45 10.30
N MET A 63 1.75 -19.41 9.53
CA MET A 63 0.87 -18.28 9.28
C MET A 63 0.75 -18.09 7.77
N ALA A 64 -0.49 -18.09 7.27
CA ALA A 64 -0.80 -17.67 5.91
C ALA A 64 -1.18 -16.18 5.97
N SER A 65 -0.45 -15.37 5.21
CA SER A 65 -0.66 -13.94 5.11
C SER A 65 -0.96 -13.57 3.66
N GLN A 66 -1.94 -12.71 3.45
CA GLN A 66 -2.34 -12.25 2.13
C GLN A 66 -2.22 -10.73 2.07
N ALA A 67 -1.77 -10.21 0.92
CA ALA A 67 -1.83 -8.78 0.67
C ALA A 67 -3.30 -8.37 0.50
N PRO A 68 -3.81 -7.38 1.27
CA PRO A 68 -5.22 -6.95 1.15
C PRO A 68 -5.50 -6.32 -0.21
N LEU A 69 -4.46 -5.80 -0.85
CA LEU A 69 -4.48 -5.29 -2.20
C LEU A 69 -4.59 -6.41 -3.27
N GLY A 70 -4.51 -7.69 -2.91
CA GLY A 70 -4.57 -8.81 -3.86
C GLY A 70 -3.35 -8.92 -4.78
N ASN A 71 -3.53 -9.61 -5.92
CA ASN A 71 -2.49 -9.79 -6.94
C ASN A 71 -2.42 -8.61 -7.91
N LEU A 72 -2.13 -7.41 -7.39
CA LEU A 72 -1.96 -6.23 -8.24
C LEU A 72 -0.83 -6.43 -9.26
N LYS A 73 -1.13 -6.04 -10.49
CA LYS A 73 -0.25 -5.97 -11.65
C LYS A 73 -0.03 -4.52 -12.08
N GLU A 74 0.96 -4.31 -12.93
CA GLU A 74 1.17 -3.02 -13.57
C GLU A 74 -0.02 -2.71 -14.49
N GLY A 75 -0.52 -1.47 -14.44
CA GLY A 75 -1.74 -1.04 -15.12
C GLY A 75 -3.00 -1.10 -14.25
N ASP A 76 -3.01 -1.85 -13.15
CA ASP A 76 -4.17 -1.93 -12.27
C ASP A 76 -4.43 -0.60 -11.57
N SER A 77 -5.71 -0.28 -11.38
CA SER A 77 -6.16 0.91 -10.70
C SER A 77 -6.13 0.74 -9.18
N VAL A 78 -5.65 1.74 -8.46
CA VAL A 78 -5.56 1.75 -6.99
C VAL A 78 -6.05 3.07 -6.43
N ARG A 79 -6.75 3.05 -5.29
CA ARG A 79 -7.14 4.27 -4.60
C ARG A 79 -5.93 4.92 -3.95
N ILE A 80 -5.86 6.24 -4.01
CA ILE A 80 -4.81 7.03 -3.37
C ILE A 80 -5.45 8.16 -2.60
N LYS A 81 -5.16 8.21 -1.29
CA LYS A 81 -5.48 9.35 -0.44
C LYS A 81 -4.33 10.32 -0.43
N PHE A 82 -4.59 11.58 -0.76
CA PHE A 82 -3.57 12.62 -0.76
C PHE A 82 -4.01 13.85 0.03
N ASN A 83 -3.05 14.67 0.43
CA ASN A 83 -3.32 15.96 1.05
C ASN A 83 -3.53 17.03 -0.06
N PRO A 84 -4.70 17.67 -0.16
CA PRO A 84 -4.97 18.67 -1.21
C PRO A 84 -4.00 19.85 -1.18
N GLN A 85 -3.55 20.28 0.01
CA GLN A 85 -2.55 21.35 0.13
C GLN A 85 -1.14 20.88 -0.25
N LYS A 86 -0.86 19.57 -0.19
CA LYS A 86 0.44 18.98 -0.52
C LYS A 86 0.27 17.62 -1.20
N PRO A 87 -0.07 17.56 -2.50
CA PRO A 87 -0.44 16.31 -3.17
C PRO A 87 0.63 15.23 -3.17
N LYS A 88 1.93 15.61 -3.07
CA LYS A 88 3.05 14.67 -2.89
C LYS A 88 2.93 13.81 -1.60
N LYS A 89 2.20 14.30 -0.60
CA LYS A 89 1.91 13.55 0.63
C LYS A 89 0.65 12.74 0.40
N ALA A 90 0.84 11.48 0.02
CA ALA A 90 -0.23 10.54 -0.26
C ALA A 90 0.04 9.16 0.34
N TYR A 91 -0.98 8.31 0.40
CA TYR A 91 -0.86 6.90 0.74
C TYR A 91 -1.95 6.05 0.09
N MET A 92 -1.71 4.75 0.01
CA MET A 92 -2.70 3.78 -0.47
C MET A 92 -3.58 3.34 0.71
N PRO A 93 -4.88 3.71 0.75
CA PRO A 93 -5.73 3.41 1.90
C PRO A 93 -6.01 1.92 2.05
N ASP A 94 -6.07 1.19 0.95
CA ASP A 94 -6.34 -0.25 0.93
C ASP A 94 -5.10 -1.10 1.25
N ASN A 95 -3.91 -0.48 1.27
CA ASN A 95 -2.67 -1.10 1.72
C ASN A 95 -2.61 -1.10 3.26
N VAL A 96 -3.44 -1.94 3.89
CA VAL A 96 -3.55 -2.06 5.36
C VAL A 96 -2.81 -3.30 5.84
N GLY A 97 -2.44 -3.35 7.12
CA GLY A 97 -1.84 -4.54 7.73
C GLY A 97 -0.40 -4.35 8.17
N MET A 98 0.29 -5.46 8.40
CA MET A 98 1.64 -5.51 8.95
C MET A 98 2.67 -5.44 7.83
N LEU A 99 3.80 -4.78 8.13
CA LEU A 99 4.97 -4.82 7.27
C LEU A 99 5.65 -6.17 7.45
N LEU A 100 6.13 -6.76 6.37
CA LEU A 100 7.14 -7.80 6.47
C LEU A 100 8.46 -7.12 6.85
N THR A 101 8.95 -7.43 8.05
CA THR A 101 10.30 -7.11 8.54
C THR A 101 11.28 -8.22 8.17
#